data_AF-A0A930N020-F1
#
_entry.id   AF-A0A930N020-F1
#
_cell.length_a   1.000
_cell.length_b   1.000
_cell.length_c   1.000
_cell.angle_alpha   90.00
_cell.angle_beta   90.00
_cell.angle_gamma   90.00
#
_symmetry.space_group_name_H-M   'P 1'
#
loop_
_entity.id
_entity.type
_entity.pdbx_description
1 polymer ?
#
loop_
_entity_poly.entity_id
_entity_poly.type
_entity_poly.pdbx_seq_one_letter_code
_entity_poly.pdbx_strand_id
1 'polypeptide(L)'
;MIGEINKIAHRAYRWNNPRERHRALVFLVRGLLYWRQLQRLYKFFQETEERCALYARNPFPMEQATRAFFYAGSTVNTRVKLIQEHYAYL
;
A
#
# COMPACT_ATOMS: atom_id res chain seq x y z
N MET A 1 -0.39 -0.08 12.89
CA MET A 1 -0.95 -0.28 11.53
C MET A 1 -1.95 0.80 11.10
N ILE A 2 -3.01 1.07 11.85
CA ILE A 2 -3.99 2.12 11.46
C ILE A 2 -3.32 3.50 11.30
N GLY A 3 -2.47 3.90 12.25
CA GLY A 3 -1.67 5.12 12.13
C GLY A 3 -0.75 5.13 10.91
N GLU A 4 -0.19 3.98 10.53
CA GLU A 4 0.66 3.86 9.33
C GLU A 4 -0.15 3.99 8.04
N ILE A 5 -1.35 3.38 7.97
CA ILE A 5 -2.27 3.56 6.84
C ILE A 5 -2.61 5.05 6.67
N ASN A 6 -2.83 5.78 7.78
CA ASN A 6 -3.07 7.21 7.72
C ASN A 6 -1.86 8.00 7.19
N LYS A 7 -0.65 7.68 7.66
CA LYS A 7 0.59 8.29 7.16
C LYS A 7 0.80 8.00 5.68
N ILE A 8 0.51 6.78 5.22
CA ILE A 8 0.59 6.40 3.80
C ILE A 8 -0.40 7.23 2.99
N ALA A 9 -1.64 7.37 3.44
CA ALA A 9 -2.64 8.19 2.75
C ALA A 9 -2.19 9.66 2.61
N HIS A 10 -1.55 10.21 3.64
CA HIS A 10 -1.01 11.57 3.60
C HIS A 10 0.19 11.74 2.68
N ARG A 11 1.00 10.69 2.49
CA ARG A 11 2.13 10.71 1.56
C ARG A 11 1.73 10.42 0.10
N ALA A 12 0.74 9.56 -0.12
CA ALA A 12 0.35 9.10 -1.45
C ALA A 12 -0.62 10.05 -2.17
N TYR A 13 -1.43 10.82 -1.43
CA TYR A 13 -2.52 11.63 -1.99
C TYR A 13 -2.37 13.13 -1.74
N ARG A 14 -2.84 13.93 -2.71
CA ARG A 14 -2.87 15.41 -2.61
C ARG A 14 -4.16 15.88 -1.96
N TRP A 15 -4.10 16.29 -0.70
CA TRP A 15 -5.29 16.70 0.07
C TRP A 15 -5.96 17.98 -0.40
N ASN A 16 -5.31 18.81 -1.21
CA ASN A 16 -5.92 20.02 -1.76
C ASN A 16 -6.85 19.74 -2.95
N ASN A 17 -6.85 18.51 -3.48
CA ASN A 17 -7.71 18.10 -4.59
C ASN A 17 -8.86 17.21 -4.07
N PRO A 18 -10.14 17.57 -4.30
CA PRO A 18 -11.29 16.79 -3.80
C PRO A 18 -11.34 15.36 -4.34
N ARG A 19 -10.91 15.13 -5.59
CA ARG A 19 -10.86 13.78 -6.18
C ARG A 19 -9.79 12.90 -5.54
N GLU A 20 -8.65 13.48 -5.18
CA GLU A 20 -7.58 12.79 -4.46
C GLU A 20 -7.97 12.52 -3.01
N ARG A 21 -8.69 13.45 -2.35
CA ARG A 21 -9.27 13.23 -1.02
C ARG A 21 -10.23 12.04 -0.99
N HIS A 22 -11.12 11.95 -1.98
CA HIS A 22 -12.00 10.78 -2.10
C HIS A 22 -11.20 9.48 -2.26
N ARG A 23 -10.14 9.48 -3.09
CA ARG A 23 -9.25 8.30 -3.22
C ARG A 23 -8.53 7.96 -1.92
N ALA A 24 -8.06 8.95 -1.17
CA ALA A 24 -7.47 8.75 0.16
C ALA A 24 -8.47 8.10 1.13
N LEU A 25 -9.72 8.56 1.14
CA LEU A 25 -10.77 7.97 1.97
C LEU A 25 -11.08 6.52 1.57
N VAL A 26 -11.21 6.25 0.27
CA VAL A 26 -11.39 4.87 -0.24
C VAL A 26 -10.21 3.97 0.15
N PHE A 27 -8.98 4.47 0.05
CA PHE A 27 -7.78 3.75 0.50
C PHE A 27 -7.82 3.46 2.00
N LEU A 28 -8.17 4.45 2.84
CA LEU A 28 -8.28 4.27 4.30
C LEU A 28 -9.28 3.16 4.64
N VAL A 29 -10.48 3.21 4.06
CA VAL A 29 -11.53 2.19 4.28
C VAL A 29 -11.05 0.80 3.85
N ARG A 30 -10.44 0.68 2.66
CA ARG A 30 -9.86 -0.59 2.19
C ARG A 30 -8.71 -1.06 3.06
N GLY A 31 -7.91 -0.14 3.59
CA GLY A 31 -6.81 -0.44 4.47
C GLY A 31 -7.26 -1.04 5.79
N LEU A 32 -8.41 -0.60 6.31
CA LEU A 32 -9.06 -1.21 7.47
C LEU A 32 -9.62 -2.60 7.12
N LEU A 33 -10.31 -2.74 5.99
CA LEU A 33 -10.88 -4.02 5.55
C LEU A 33 -9.82 -5.10 5.31
N TYR A 34 -8.68 -4.72 4.73
CA TYR A 34 -7.58 -5.63 4.38
C TYR A 34 -6.34 -5.44 5.26
N TRP A 35 -6.55 -5.09 6.54
CA TRP A 35 -5.47 -4.72 7.45
C TRP A 35 -4.42 -5.82 7.61
N ARG A 36 -4.83 -7.10 7.64
CA ARG A 36 -3.91 -8.24 7.79
C ARG A 36 -2.99 -8.38 6.58
N GLN A 37 -3.52 -8.19 5.38
CA GLN A 37 -2.75 -8.26 4.13
C GLN A 37 -1.78 -7.09 4.03
N LEU A 38 -2.23 -5.87 4.35
CA LEU A 38 -1.36 -4.69 4.39
C LEU A 38 -0.30 -4.78 5.48
N GLN A 39 -0.61 -5.33 6.65
CA GLN A 39 0.40 -5.54 7.69
C GLN A 39 1.47 -6.52 7.25
N ARG A 40 1.12 -7.59 6.53
CA ARG A 40 2.09 -8.52 5.95
C ARG A 40 3.00 -7.81 4.94
N LEU A 41 2.42 -7.02 4.05
CA LEU A 41 3.19 -6.25 3.07
C LEU A 41 4.11 -5.23 3.74
N TYR A 42 3.61 -4.52 4.75
CA TYR A 42 4.41 -3.60 5.55
C TYR A 42 5.59 -4.31 6.21
N LYS A 43 5.36 -5.44 6.89
CA LYS A 43 6.43 -6.22 7.53
C LYS A 43 7.51 -6.66 6.53
N PHE A 44 7.12 -7.07 5.33
CA PHE A 44 8.06 -7.42 4.26
C PHE A 44 9.00 -6.26 3.89
N PHE A 45 8.49 -5.03 3.82
CA PHE A 45 9.34 -3.86 3.55
C PHE A 45 10.23 -3.48 4.74
N GLN A 46 9.85 -3.85 5.97
CA GLN A 46 10.66 -3.58 7.17
C GLN A 46 11.69 -4.68 7.47
N GLU A 47 11.72 -5.74 6.66
CA GLU A 47 12.55 -6.92 6.91
C GLU A 47 14.05 -6.67 6.65
N THR A 48 14.37 -5.79 5.70
CA THR A 48 15.76 -5.41 5.39
C THR A 48 15.89 -3.89 5.33
N GLU A 49 17.10 -3.39 5.55
CA GLU A 49 17.38 -1.95 5.55
C GLU A 49 17.12 -1.32 4.18
N GLU A 50 17.47 -2.03 3.10
CA GLU A 50 17.29 -1.57 1.72
C GLU A 50 15.80 -1.42 1.38
N ARG A 51 14.98 -2.43 1.72
CA ARG A 51 13.53 -2.38 1.49
C ARG A 51 12.87 -1.31 2.36
N CYS A 52 13.38 -1.08 3.57
CA CYS A 52 12.88 -0.04 4.46
C CYS A 52 13.15 1.35 3.88
N ALA A 53 14.39 1.60 3.44
CA ALA A 53 14.79 2.85 2.79
C ALA A 53 14.00 3.10 1.50
N LEU A 54 13.78 2.06 0.70
CA LEU A 54 12.96 2.14 -0.51
C LEU A 54 11.50 2.51 -0.16
N TYR A 55 10.91 1.82 0.81
CA TYR A 55 9.53 2.07 1.24
C TYR A 55 9.33 3.46 1.85
N ALA A 56 10.35 4.01 2.54
CA ALA A 56 10.32 5.36 3.06
C ALA A 56 10.14 6.41 1.93
N ARG A 57 10.75 6.16 0.77
CA ARG A 57 10.68 7.02 -0.42
C ARG A 57 9.44 6.76 -1.28
N ASN A 58 8.95 5.53 -1.32
CA ASN A 58 7.84 5.12 -2.20
C ASN A 58 6.67 4.46 -1.42
N PRO A 59 5.57 5.21 -1.15
CA PRO A 59 4.40 4.66 -0.46
C PRO A 59 3.44 3.89 -1.38
N PHE A 60 3.60 3.96 -2.70
CA PHE A 60 2.65 3.42 -3.69
C PHE A 60 2.43 1.90 -3.64
N PRO A 61 3.37 1.03 -3.23
CA PRO A 61 3.12 -0.40 -3.12
C PRO A 61 1.91 -0.75 -2.25
N MET A 62 1.71 0.00 -1.16
CA MET A 62 0.56 -0.21 -0.27
C MET A 62 -0.76 0.20 -0.92
N GLU A 63 -0.74 1.30 -1.67
CA GLU A 63 -1.89 1.72 -2.46
C GLU A 63 -2.24 0.69 -3.53
N GLN A 64 -1.25 0.24 -4.30
CA GLN A 64 -1.39 -0.74 -5.38
C GLN A 64 -2.00 -2.06 -4.88
N ALA A 65 -1.61 -2.54 -3.69
CA ALA A 65 -2.19 -3.74 -3.09
C ALA A 65 -3.72 -3.64 -2.91
N THR A 66 -4.24 -2.45 -2.63
CA THR A 66 -5.68 -2.20 -2.42
C THR A 66 -6.45 -1.82 -3.69
N ARG A 67 -5.76 -1.55 -4.81
CA ARG A 67 -6.37 -1.12 -6.07
C ARG A 67 -6.35 -2.26 -7.09
N ALA A 68 -7.52 -2.83 -7.35
CA ALA A 68 -7.70 -3.86 -8.37
C ALA A 68 -7.36 -3.41 -9.80
N PHE A 69 -7.34 -2.08 -10.06
CA PHE A 69 -7.02 -1.51 -11.37
C PHE A 69 -5.69 -2.04 -11.96
N PHE A 70 -4.67 -2.25 -11.14
CA PHE A 70 -3.37 -2.72 -11.60
C PHE A 70 -3.33 -4.23 -11.93
N TYR A 71 -4.35 -4.99 -11.50
CA TYR A 71 -4.36 -6.45 -11.58
C TYR A 71 -5.80 -6.95 -11.69
N ALA A 72 -6.38 -6.90 -12.91
CA ALA A 72 -7.77 -7.30 -13.16
C ALA A 72 -8.05 -8.75 -12.68
N GLY A 73 -9.19 -8.97 -12.03
CA GLY A 73 -9.58 -10.29 -11.51
C GLY A 73 -8.79 -10.80 -10.28
N SER A 74 -7.77 -10.06 -9.82
CA SER A 74 -6.93 -10.51 -8.70
C SER A 74 -7.57 -10.23 -7.32
N THR A 75 -7.21 -11.05 -6.34
CA THR A 75 -7.51 -10.77 -4.93
C THR A 75 -6.46 -9.82 -4.33
N VAL A 76 -6.76 -9.19 -3.18
CA VAL A 76 -5.76 -8.40 -2.44
C VAL A 76 -4.55 -9.25 -2.05
N ASN A 77 -4.76 -10.52 -1.69
CA ASN A 77 -3.68 -11.43 -1.34
C ASN A 77 -2.76 -11.72 -2.54
N THR A 78 -3.35 -11.92 -3.73
CA THR A 78 -2.60 -12.06 -4.99
C THR A 78 -1.74 -10.83 -5.25
N ARG A 79 -2.31 -9.63 -5.12
CA ARG A 79 -1.57 -8.37 -5.34
C ARG A 79 -0.44 -8.17 -4.35
N VAL A 80 -0.67 -8.44 -3.06
CA VAL A 80 0.39 -8.38 -2.04
C VAL A 80 1.54 -9.31 -2.40
N LYS A 81 1.24 -10.56 -2.80
CA LYS A 81 2.26 -11.53 -3.20
C LYS A 81 3.07 -11.05 -4.42
N LEU A 82 2.40 -10.57 -5.48
CA LEU A 82 3.08 -10.04 -6.66
C LEU A 82 4.00 -8.87 -6.34
N ILE A 83 3.57 -7.96 -5.47
CA ILE A 83 4.39 -6.83 -5.02
C ILE A 83 5.61 -7.34 -4.24
N GLN A 84 5.43 -8.29 -3.33
CA GLN A 84 6.56 -8.87 -2.58
C GLN A 84 7.56 -9.56 -3.51
N GLU A 85 7.09 -10.35 -4.47
CA GLU A 85 7.95 -11.02 -5.46
C GLU A 85 8.71 -10.02 -6.33
N HIS A 86 8.07 -8.94 -6.78
CA HIS A 86 8.72 -7.88 -7.53
C HIS A 86 9.88 -7.24 -6.77
N TYR A 87 9.67 -6.87 -5.50
CA TYR A 87 10.68 -6.23 -4.67
C TYR A 87 11.70 -7.20 -4.05
N ALA A 88 11.44 -8.50 -4.09
CA ALA A 88 12.43 -9.52 -3.71
C ALA A 88 13.37 -9.87 -4.87
N TYR A 89 12.93 -9.64 -6.11
CA TYR A 89 13.74 -9.82 -7.31
C TYR A 89 14.72 -8.67 -7.57
N LEU A 90 14.30 -7.43 -7.25
CA LEU A 90 15.12 -6.22 -7.34
C LEU A 90 16.16 -6.15 -6.22
#